data_AF-L9XYJ4-F1
#
_entry.id   AF-L9XYJ4-F1
#
_cell.length_a   1.000
_cell.length_b   1.000
_cell.length_c   1.000
_cell.angle_alpha   90.00
_cell.angle_beta   90.00
_cell.angle_gamma   90.00
#
_symmetry.space_group_name_H-M   'P 1'
#
loop_
_entity.id
_entity.type
_entity.pdbx_description
1 polymer ?
#
loop_
_entity_poly.entity_id
_entity_poly.type
_entity_poly.pdbx_seq_one_letter_code
_entity_poly.pdbx_strand_id
1 'polypeptide(L)'
;MPSTVVHVAFAGLLGVALLGDEFDTRAILVVMGCAALLDLDTLIGIVVLGTHRAALHNVWIVLVPAAVLLWDGTVRDRSSVEERWGTYGRRVAWTGVAAVLFAHILFDAFFNGVNLFWPLHDRFYDLSGSLLVTDQRGLVQTFVELDAGALAESTARGTTENTHYRTGFDPTRGEPATAVERIFPIAATGERFVLTLAGFTAVVVRIAEERW
;
A
#
# COMPACT_ATOMS: atom_id res chain seq x y z
N MET A 1 6.13 -7.88 -8.73
CA MET A 1 5.46 -6.96 -7.80
C MET A 1 5.10 -7.73 -6.54
N PRO A 2 5.04 -7.11 -5.36
CA PRO A 2 4.29 -7.70 -4.26
C PRO A 2 2.88 -8.00 -4.75
N SER A 3 2.32 -9.09 -4.27
CA SER A 3 0.96 -9.50 -4.62
C SER A 3 0.00 -8.99 -3.56
N THR A 4 -1.28 -9.00 -3.88
CA THR A 4 -2.37 -8.77 -2.92
C THR A 4 -2.19 -9.61 -1.64
N VAL A 5 -1.70 -10.85 -1.77
CA VAL A 5 -1.46 -11.74 -0.62
C VAL A 5 -0.39 -11.16 0.30
N VAL A 6 0.69 -10.60 -0.25
CA VAL A 6 1.76 -9.97 0.55
C VAL A 6 1.27 -8.68 1.19
N HIS A 7 0.53 -7.84 0.46
CA HIS A 7 -0.06 -6.59 0.99
C HIS A 7 -1.00 -6.89 2.16
N VAL A 8 -1.87 -7.89 2.00
CA VAL A 8 -2.82 -8.32 3.04
C VAL A 8 -2.11 -8.88 4.27
N ALA A 9 -1.07 -9.69 4.09
CA ALA A 9 -0.30 -10.22 5.21
C ALA A 9 0.42 -9.11 5.98
N PHE A 10 1.02 -8.15 5.27
CA PHE A 10 1.71 -7.02 5.90
C PHE A 10 0.71 -6.08 6.60
N ALA A 11 -0.44 -5.80 5.99
CA ALA A 11 -1.55 -5.08 6.63
C ALA A 11 -2.05 -5.79 7.89
N GLY A 12 -2.16 -7.12 7.85
CA GLY A 12 -2.49 -7.96 9.00
C GLY A 12 -1.49 -7.83 10.14
N LEU A 13 -0.19 -7.83 9.83
CA LEU A 13 0.88 -7.63 10.82
C LEU A 13 0.79 -6.25 11.49
N LEU A 14 0.54 -5.20 10.71
CA LEU A 14 0.30 -3.85 11.23
C LEU A 14 -0.97 -3.79 12.08
N GLY A 15 -2.05 -4.44 11.63
CA GLY A 15 -3.31 -4.51 12.36
C GLY A 15 -3.16 -5.18 13.73
N VAL A 16 -2.44 -6.31 13.79
CA VAL A 16 -2.09 -6.99 15.04
C VAL A 16 -1.38 -6.06 16.02
N ALA A 17 -0.42 -5.25 15.55
CA ALA A 17 0.34 -4.35 16.40
C ALA A 17 -0.44 -3.11 16.82
N LEU A 18 -1.29 -2.57 15.95
CA LEU A 18 -1.89 -1.24 16.12
C LEU A 18 -3.31 -1.26 16.67
N LEU A 19 -4.09 -2.33 16.48
CA LEU A 19 -5.46 -2.39 17.00
C LEU A 19 -5.47 -2.38 18.54
N GLY A 20 -4.49 -3.00 19.20
CA GLY A 20 -4.38 -3.03 20.66
C GLY A 20 -5.61 -3.68 21.32
N ASP A 21 -6.18 -3.01 22.32
CA ASP A 21 -7.34 -3.52 23.08
C ASP A 21 -8.62 -3.65 22.23
N GLU A 22 -8.69 -2.94 21.10
CA GLU A 22 -9.81 -3.00 20.16
C GLU A 22 -9.60 -4.08 19.08
N PHE A 23 -8.64 -4.99 19.29
CA PHE A 23 -8.42 -6.12 18.39
C PHE A 23 -9.54 -7.15 18.55
N ASP A 24 -10.27 -7.39 17.47
CA ASP A 24 -11.12 -8.57 17.31
C ASP A 24 -11.02 -9.10 15.87
N THR A 25 -11.67 -10.24 15.60
CA THR A 25 -11.70 -10.85 14.27
C THR A 25 -12.27 -9.91 13.20
N ARG A 26 -13.24 -9.05 13.54
CA ARG A 26 -13.86 -8.13 12.58
C ARG A 26 -12.92 -6.97 12.26
N ALA A 27 -12.33 -6.36 13.27
CA ALA A 27 -11.37 -5.27 13.16
C ALA A 27 -10.19 -5.65 12.26
N ILE A 28 -9.57 -6.81 12.50
CA ILE A 28 -8.43 -7.25 11.69
C ILE A 28 -8.83 -7.56 10.24
N LEU A 29 -10.00 -8.16 10.02
CA LEU A 29 -10.52 -8.41 8.68
C LEU A 29 -10.85 -7.12 7.94
N VAL A 30 -11.31 -6.06 8.63
CA VAL A 30 -11.50 -4.74 8.02
C VAL A 30 -10.16 -4.17 7.54
N VAL A 31 -9.12 -4.19 8.40
CA VAL A 31 -7.78 -3.67 8.06
C VAL A 31 -7.17 -4.43 6.87
N MET A 32 -7.22 -5.76 6.91
CA MET A 32 -6.76 -6.63 5.82
C MET A 32 -7.57 -6.43 4.54
N GLY A 33 -8.89 -6.27 4.68
CA GLY A 33 -9.81 -6.03 3.57
C GLY A 33 -9.57 -4.70 2.87
N CYS A 34 -9.19 -3.65 3.60
CA CYS A 34 -8.80 -2.36 3.00
C CYS A 34 -7.61 -2.53 2.04
N ALA A 35 -6.55 -3.22 2.45
CA ALA A 35 -5.40 -3.48 1.59
C ALA A 35 -5.79 -4.33 0.38
N ALA A 36 -6.55 -5.41 0.59
CA ALA A 36 -7.02 -6.27 -0.50
C ALA A 36 -7.85 -5.49 -1.55
N LEU A 37 -8.77 -4.64 -1.09
CA LEU A 37 -9.67 -3.90 -1.96
C LEU A 37 -8.94 -2.86 -2.80
N LEU A 38 -7.99 -2.13 -2.21
CA LEU A 38 -7.24 -1.09 -2.92
C LEU A 38 -6.26 -1.67 -3.95
N ASP A 39 -5.73 -2.86 -3.69
CA ASP A 39 -4.83 -3.55 -4.63
C ASP A 39 -5.54 -4.05 -5.91
N LEU A 40 -6.87 -4.03 -5.93
CA LEU A 40 -7.65 -4.34 -7.13
C LEU A 40 -7.63 -3.21 -8.19
N ASP A 41 -6.83 -2.16 -8.04
CA ASP A 41 -6.71 -1.10 -9.06
C ASP A 41 -6.10 -1.59 -10.38
N THR A 42 -5.48 -2.78 -10.39
CA THR A 42 -5.15 -3.48 -11.63
C THR A 42 -6.37 -3.70 -12.52
N LEU A 43 -7.58 -3.83 -11.95
CA LEU A 43 -8.82 -3.98 -12.71
C LEU A 43 -9.26 -2.65 -13.34
N ILE A 44 -8.97 -1.53 -12.68
CA ILE A 44 -9.17 -0.19 -13.26
C ILE A 44 -8.22 -0.01 -14.44
N GLY A 45 -6.98 -0.50 -14.32
CA GLY A 45 -5.97 -0.51 -15.38
C GLY A 45 -6.39 -1.16 -16.70
N ILE A 46 -7.33 -2.11 -16.65
CA ILE A 46 -7.90 -2.78 -17.84
C ILE A 46 -8.72 -1.79 -18.67
N VAL A 47 -9.43 -0.87 -18.00
CA VAL A 47 -10.33 0.10 -18.65
C VAL A 47 -9.62 1.43 -18.89
N VAL A 48 -8.82 1.89 -17.91
CA VAL A 48 -8.05 3.13 -17.98
C VAL A 48 -6.57 2.77 -17.98
N LEU A 49 -5.99 2.69 -19.17
CA LEU A 49 -4.63 2.19 -19.39
C LEU A 49 -3.60 2.93 -18.54
N GLY A 50 -2.70 2.17 -17.91
CA GLY A 50 -1.60 2.70 -17.11
C GLY A 50 -1.98 3.21 -15.72
N THR A 51 -3.24 3.05 -15.30
CA THR A 51 -3.68 3.47 -13.96
C THR A 51 -3.40 2.48 -12.84
N HIS A 52 -2.94 1.27 -13.15
CA HIS A 52 -2.44 0.36 -12.12
C HIS A 52 -1.27 1.03 -11.39
N ARG A 53 -1.34 1.06 -10.05
CA ARG A 53 -0.44 1.81 -9.17
C ARG A 53 -0.49 3.34 -9.32
N ALA A 54 -1.61 3.84 -9.80
CA ALA A 54 -1.93 5.27 -9.80
C ALA A 54 -3.31 5.49 -9.19
N ALA A 55 -4.33 4.80 -9.69
CA ALA A 55 -5.72 5.01 -9.28
C ALA A 55 -5.93 4.78 -7.79
N LEU A 56 -5.42 3.65 -7.24
CA LEU A 56 -5.55 3.35 -5.81
C LEU A 56 -4.22 3.29 -5.04
N HIS A 57 -3.13 3.80 -5.61
CA HIS A 57 -1.80 3.85 -4.98
C HIS A 57 -1.22 5.27 -4.98
N ASN A 58 -2.02 6.24 -4.53
CA ASN A 58 -1.63 7.64 -4.43
C ASN A 58 -1.87 8.15 -3.00
N VAL A 59 -1.15 9.21 -2.62
CA VAL A 59 -1.17 9.74 -1.25
C VAL A 59 -2.55 10.23 -0.81
N TRP A 60 -3.42 10.59 -1.75
CA TRP A 60 -4.74 11.13 -1.43
C TRP A 60 -5.65 10.10 -0.74
N ILE A 61 -5.44 8.81 -1.01
CA ILE A 61 -6.19 7.71 -0.36
C ILE A 61 -5.80 7.54 1.11
N VAL A 62 -4.67 8.10 1.53
CA VAL A 62 -4.28 8.18 2.94
C VAL A 62 -4.63 9.55 3.51
N LEU A 63 -4.21 10.62 2.84
CA LEU A 63 -4.31 11.99 3.35
C LEU A 63 -5.75 12.45 3.51
N VAL A 64 -6.64 12.13 2.57
CA VAL A 64 -8.05 12.55 2.65
C VAL A 64 -8.76 11.84 3.80
N PRO A 65 -8.73 10.49 3.93
CA PRO A 65 -9.31 9.83 5.09
C PRO A 65 -8.69 10.26 6.42
N ALA A 66 -7.36 10.42 6.48
CA ALA A 66 -6.70 10.92 7.68
C ALA A 66 -7.16 12.33 8.07
N ALA A 67 -7.26 13.25 7.11
CA ALA A 67 -7.76 14.61 7.34
C ALA A 67 -9.22 14.61 7.80
N VAL A 68 -10.07 13.76 7.20
CA VAL A 68 -11.47 13.60 7.62
C VAL A 68 -11.57 13.06 9.05
N LEU A 69 -10.75 12.06 9.42
CA LEU A 69 -10.71 11.52 10.78
C LEU A 69 -10.21 12.54 11.80
N LEU A 70 -9.17 13.31 11.46
CA LEU A 70 -8.68 14.40 12.31
C LEU A 70 -9.75 15.47 12.50
N TRP A 71 -10.37 15.91 11.41
CA TRP A 71 -11.43 16.91 11.45
C TRP A 71 -12.62 16.43 12.29
N ASP A 72 -13.09 15.19 12.10
CA ASP A 72 -14.20 14.62 12.86
C ASP A 72 -13.89 14.51 14.37
N GLY A 73 -12.65 14.17 14.74
CA GLY A 73 -12.26 13.99 16.14
C GLY A 73 -11.78 15.25 16.87
N THR A 74 -11.37 16.30 16.16
CA THR A 74 -10.73 17.48 16.78
C THR A 74 -11.45 18.79 16.54
N VAL A 75 -12.18 18.93 15.42
CA VAL A 75 -12.81 20.20 15.04
C VAL A 75 -14.32 20.17 15.30
N ARG A 76 -14.96 19.01 15.17
CA ARG A 76 -16.41 18.89 15.44
C ARG A 76 -16.68 18.84 16.93
N ASP A 77 -17.74 19.51 17.36
CA ASP A 77 -18.25 19.43 18.73
C ASP A 77 -18.67 17.99 19.11
N ARG A 78 -19.06 17.19 18.11
CA ARG A 78 -19.49 15.80 18.25
C ARG A 78 -18.91 14.97 17.10
N SER A 79 -18.01 14.03 17.41
CA SER A 79 -17.40 13.13 16.42
C SER A 79 -18.41 12.10 15.95
N SER A 80 -18.69 12.05 14.64
CA SER A 80 -19.62 11.07 14.07
C SER A 80 -19.08 9.64 14.18
N VAL A 81 -17.75 9.48 14.11
CA VAL A 81 -17.11 8.16 14.27
C VAL A 81 -17.24 7.68 15.71
N GLU A 82 -16.95 8.55 16.67
CA GLU A 82 -17.03 8.21 18.09
C GLU A 82 -18.48 7.99 18.55
N GLU A 83 -19.43 8.77 18.07
CA GLU A 83 -20.85 8.57 18.39
C GLU A 83 -21.41 7.25 17.87
N ARG A 84 -20.98 6.82 16.68
CA ARG A 84 -21.53 5.63 16.02
C ARG A 84 -20.79 4.34 16.39
N TRP A 85 -19.49 4.43 16.60
CA TRP A 85 -18.62 3.26 16.76
C TRP A 85 -17.64 3.38 17.93
N GLY A 86 -17.68 4.46 18.72
CA GLY A 86 -16.85 4.64 19.90
C GLY A 86 -15.35 4.66 19.61
N THR A 87 -14.57 4.29 20.63
CA THR A 87 -13.11 4.12 20.55
C THR A 87 -12.71 3.05 19.54
N TYR A 88 -13.50 1.97 19.47
CA TYR A 88 -13.35 0.88 18.51
C TYR A 88 -13.28 1.39 17.07
N GLY A 89 -14.29 2.14 16.62
CA GLY A 89 -14.32 2.64 15.24
C GLY A 89 -13.16 3.57 14.92
N ARG A 90 -12.80 4.45 15.87
CA ARG A 90 -11.66 5.36 15.71
C ARG A 90 -10.35 4.59 15.58
N ARG A 91 -10.14 3.56 16.41
CA ARG A 91 -8.93 2.73 16.40
C ARG A 91 -8.80 1.93 15.11
N VAL A 92 -9.88 1.28 14.67
CA VAL A 92 -9.92 0.52 13.41
C VAL A 92 -9.67 1.44 12.22
N ALA A 93 -10.29 2.62 12.18
CA ALA A 93 -10.11 3.57 11.08
C ALA A 93 -8.66 4.08 10.96
N TRP A 94 -8.05 4.51 12.07
CA TRP A 94 -6.65 4.95 12.08
C TRP A 94 -5.68 3.81 11.74
N THR A 95 -5.96 2.60 12.21
CA THR A 95 -5.16 1.42 11.86
C THR A 95 -5.28 1.08 10.38
N GLY A 96 -6.49 1.19 9.81
CA GLY A 96 -6.72 1.04 8.37
C GLY A 96 -5.92 2.07 7.56
N VAL A 97 -5.94 3.34 7.95
CA VAL A 97 -5.13 4.40 7.31
C VAL A 97 -3.64 4.07 7.36
N ALA A 98 -3.13 3.64 8.52
CA ALA A 98 -1.73 3.24 8.66
C ALA A 98 -1.39 2.02 7.79
N ALA A 99 -2.26 1.00 7.76
CA ALA A 99 -2.07 -0.18 6.92
C ALA A 99 -2.06 0.18 5.43
N VAL A 100 -2.95 1.05 4.98
CA VAL A 100 -2.94 1.54 3.59
C VAL A 100 -1.67 2.33 3.28
N LEU A 101 -1.22 3.19 4.20
CA LEU A 101 0.03 3.92 3.98
C LEU A 101 1.23 2.97 3.83
N PHE A 102 1.46 2.10 4.81
CA PHE A 102 2.68 1.31 4.87
C PHE A 102 2.62 0.04 4.02
N ALA A 103 1.55 -0.75 4.16
CA ALA A 103 1.46 -2.04 3.52
C ALA A 103 1.00 -1.95 2.07
N HIS A 104 0.32 -0.88 1.66
CA HIS A 104 -0.20 -0.72 0.30
C HIS A 104 0.63 0.28 -0.53
N ILE A 105 0.65 1.57 -0.13
CA ILE A 105 1.29 2.62 -0.94
C ILE A 105 2.82 2.56 -0.85
N LEU A 106 3.38 2.68 0.36
CA LEU A 106 4.84 2.77 0.53
C LEU A 106 5.53 1.47 0.15
N PHE A 107 4.90 0.32 0.44
CA PHE A 107 5.48 -0.98 0.08
C PHE A 107 5.74 -1.11 -1.42
N ASP A 108 4.83 -0.60 -2.25
CA ASP A 108 5.00 -0.57 -3.71
C ASP A 108 5.89 0.57 -4.20
N ALA A 109 5.79 1.75 -3.58
CA ALA A 109 6.63 2.91 -3.89
C ALA A 109 8.13 2.55 -3.75
N PHE A 110 8.47 1.83 -2.68
CA PHE A 110 9.84 1.39 -2.37
C PHE A 110 10.22 0.05 -3.03
N PHE A 111 9.35 -0.58 -3.82
CA PHE A 111 9.74 -1.76 -4.58
C PHE A 111 10.07 -1.46 -6.04
N ASN A 112 9.20 -0.73 -6.73
CA ASN A 112 9.42 -0.31 -8.11
C ASN A 112 8.51 0.87 -8.51
N GLY A 113 7.99 1.60 -7.53
CA GLY A 113 7.32 2.88 -7.72
C GLY A 113 5.81 2.88 -7.91
N VAL A 114 5.23 4.05 -7.61
CA VAL A 114 3.79 4.37 -7.70
C VAL A 114 3.60 5.81 -8.17
N ASN A 115 2.43 6.13 -8.71
CA ASN A 115 2.08 7.50 -9.12
C ASN A 115 1.52 8.29 -7.94
N LEU A 116 2.42 8.75 -7.06
CA LEU A 116 2.08 9.24 -5.73
C LEU A 116 1.04 10.36 -5.72
N PHE A 117 1.02 11.23 -6.74
CA PHE A 117 0.18 12.44 -6.75
C PHE A 117 -0.94 12.41 -7.79
N TRP A 118 -1.14 11.28 -8.47
CA TRP A 118 -2.26 11.10 -9.39
C TRP A 118 -3.61 11.29 -8.68
N PRO A 119 -4.62 11.95 -9.27
CA PRO A 119 -4.66 12.49 -10.64
C PRO A 119 -4.17 13.94 -10.78
N LEU A 120 -3.75 14.58 -9.69
CA LEU A 120 -3.36 16.00 -9.70
C LEU A 120 -2.01 16.23 -10.38
N HIS A 121 -1.10 15.26 -10.28
CA HIS A 121 0.17 15.28 -10.98
C HIS A 121 0.55 13.87 -11.40
N ASP A 122 0.59 13.63 -12.71
CA ASP A 122 0.85 12.33 -13.31
C ASP A 122 2.35 12.09 -13.45
N ARG A 123 2.98 11.49 -12.42
CA ARG A 123 4.37 11.01 -12.43
C ARG A 123 4.55 9.82 -11.50
N PHE A 124 5.23 8.78 -11.96
CA PHE A 124 5.63 7.67 -11.08
C PHE A 124 6.92 8.01 -10.34
N TYR A 125 6.94 7.71 -9.05
CA TYR A 125 8.10 7.86 -8.18
C TYR A 125 8.58 6.47 -7.78
N ASP A 126 9.78 6.08 -8.21
CA ASP A 126 10.44 4.84 -7.84
C ASP A 126 11.41 5.11 -6.69
N LEU A 127 11.08 4.57 -5.52
CA LEU A 127 11.86 4.76 -4.29
C LEU A 127 12.63 3.48 -3.93
N SER A 128 12.87 2.57 -4.87
CA SER A 128 13.52 1.26 -4.66
C SER A 128 15.02 1.30 -4.37
N GLY A 129 15.50 2.40 -3.80
CA GLY A 129 16.88 2.60 -3.42
C GLY A 129 17.32 1.86 -2.16
N SER A 130 18.41 2.34 -1.58
CA SER A 130 19.06 1.75 -0.40
C SER A 130 19.41 2.82 0.62
N LEU A 131 19.57 2.40 1.88
CA LEU A 131 20.17 3.20 2.95
C LEU A 131 21.31 2.39 3.55
N LEU A 132 22.54 2.86 3.40
CA LEU A 132 23.76 2.14 3.73
C LEU A 132 24.69 3.01 4.56
N VAL A 133 25.35 2.42 5.55
CA VAL A 133 26.53 3.02 6.17
C VAL A 133 27.74 2.38 5.54
N THR A 134 28.63 3.20 5.00
CA THR A 134 29.87 2.77 4.36
C THR A 134 31.05 3.46 5.04
N ASP A 135 32.19 2.80 5.05
CA ASP A 135 33.44 3.33 5.58
C ASP A 135 33.97 4.53 4.78
N GLN A 136 33.79 4.52 3.44
CA GLN A 136 34.31 5.56 2.55
C GLN A 136 33.37 6.75 2.34
N ARG A 137 32.04 6.53 2.33
CA ARG A 137 31.03 7.56 1.99
C ARG A 137 30.15 7.94 3.17
N GLY A 138 30.34 7.34 4.35
CA GLY A 138 29.45 7.52 5.48
C GLY A 138 28.06 6.97 5.20
N LEU A 139 27.02 7.73 5.58
CA LEU A 139 25.62 7.40 5.32
C LEU A 139 25.23 7.73 3.87
N VAL A 140 24.89 6.71 3.10
CA VAL A 140 24.45 6.81 1.70
C VAL A 140 22.98 6.43 1.61
N GLN A 141 22.18 7.25 0.94
CA GLN A 141 20.78 6.99 0.66
C GLN A 141 20.50 7.18 -0.83
N THR A 142 19.71 6.29 -1.43
CA THR A 142 19.36 6.34 -2.87
C THR A 142 17.86 6.19 -3.14
N PHE A 143 16.99 6.34 -2.13
CA PHE A 143 15.54 6.34 -2.36
C PHE A 143 15.04 7.60 -3.08
N VAL A 144 15.77 8.72 -2.99
CA VAL A 144 15.44 9.99 -3.65
C VAL A 144 16.75 10.59 -4.15
N GLU A 145 16.92 10.63 -5.45
CA GLU A 145 18.12 11.13 -6.12
C GLU A 145 17.82 12.44 -6.83
N LEU A 146 18.81 13.33 -6.85
CA LEU A 146 18.72 14.66 -7.47
C LEU A 146 19.82 14.82 -8.53
N ASP A 147 19.43 15.28 -9.72
CA ASP A 147 20.33 15.67 -10.80
C ASP A 147 20.19 17.17 -11.06
N ALA A 148 21.31 17.91 -10.93
CA ALA A 148 21.38 19.36 -11.14
C ALA A 148 20.29 20.18 -10.39
N GLY A 149 19.87 19.71 -9.21
CA GLY A 149 18.87 20.38 -8.37
C GLY A 149 17.41 20.01 -8.67
N ALA A 150 17.16 19.11 -9.62
CA ALA A 150 15.86 18.51 -9.89
C ALA A 150 15.85 17.02 -9.51
N LEU A 151 14.67 16.41 -9.38
CA LEU A 151 14.56 14.96 -9.20
C LEU A 151 15.18 14.22 -10.39
N ALA A 152 16.06 13.27 -10.10
CA ALA A 152 16.67 12.42 -11.11
C ALA A 152 15.62 11.51 -11.78
N GLU A 153 15.86 11.12 -13.03
CA GLU A 153 14.99 10.19 -13.76
C GLU A 153 14.92 8.80 -13.09
N SER A 154 15.95 8.43 -12.32
CA SER A 154 15.94 7.21 -11.50
C SER A 154 14.85 7.23 -10.43
N THR A 155 14.49 8.43 -9.94
CA THR A 155 13.47 8.63 -8.90
C THR A 155 12.12 8.98 -9.50
N ALA A 156 12.04 9.95 -10.41
CA ALA A 156 10.79 10.40 -11.02
C ALA A 156 10.74 10.02 -12.50
N ARG A 157 9.93 9.03 -12.85
CA ARG A 157 9.90 8.43 -14.18
C ARG A 157 8.51 8.32 -14.76
N GLY A 158 8.41 8.49 -16.08
CA GLY A 158 7.21 8.18 -16.86
C GLY A 158 5.93 8.89 -16.38
N THR A 159 4.81 8.52 -16.97
CA THR A 159 3.43 8.95 -16.72
C THR A 159 2.50 7.75 -16.94
N THR A 160 1.22 7.87 -16.62
CA THR A 160 0.23 6.81 -16.94
C THR A 160 0.18 6.48 -18.44
N GLU A 161 0.51 7.44 -19.31
CA GLU A 161 0.54 7.27 -20.77
C GLU A 161 1.66 6.34 -21.26
N ASN A 162 2.84 6.34 -20.62
CA ASN A 162 4.02 5.63 -21.12
C ASN A 162 4.57 4.57 -20.15
N THR A 163 4.04 4.49 -18.93
CA THR A 163 4.42 3.46 -17.95
C THR A 163 3.36 2.38 -17.89
N HIS A 164 3.77 1.11 -18.04
CA HIS A 164 2.89 -0.05 -17.93
C HIS A 164 3.45 -1.05 -16.93
N TYR A 165 2.68 -1.31 -15.90
CA TYR A 165 2.95 -2.36 -14.94
C TYR A 165 2.16 -3.61 -15.30
N ARG A 166 2.88 -4.66 -15.68
CA ARG A 166 2.28 -5.92 -16.10
C ARG A 166 1.71 -6.68 -14.91
N THR A 167 0.49 -7.17 -15.06
CA THR A 167 -0.17 -8.04 -14.08
C THR A 167 -0.72 -9.29 -14.75
N GLY A 168 -1.15 -10.28 -13.96
CA GLY A 168 -1.84 -11.44 -14.51
C GLY A 168 -3.17 -11.08 -15.20
N PHE A 169 -3.79 -9.94 -14.86
CA PHE A 169 -5.00 -9.44 -15.51
C PHE A 169 -4.70 -8.60 -16.75
N ASP A 170 -3.64 -7.79 -16.71
CA ASP A 170 -3.18 -6.93 -17.80
C ASP A 170 -1.70 -7.22 -18.15
N PRO A 171 -1.41 -8.32 -18.86
CA PRO A 171 -0.04 -8.73 -19.16
C PRO A 171 0.59 -7.95 -20.32
N THR A 172 -0.22 -7.35 -21.20
CA THR A 172 0.21 -6.60 -22.40
C THR A 172 -0.59 -5.31 -22.55
N ARG A 173 0.12 -4.18 -22.64
CA ARG A 173 -0.52 -2.86 -22.81
C ARG A 173 -1.27 -2.78 -24.15
N GLY A 174 -2.57 -2.54 -24.11
CA GLY A 174 -3.37 -2.15 -25.28
C GLY A 174 -3.65 -3.23 -26.33
N GLU A 175 -3.17 -4.47 -26.13
CA GLU A 175 -3.38 -5.59 -27.06
C GLU A 175 -4.08 -6.78 -26.38
N PRO A 176 -5.01 -7.48 -27.08
CA PRO A 176 -5.65 -8.67 -26.54
C PRO A 176 -4.62 -9.78 -26.28
N ALA A 177 -4.48 -10.19 -25.01
CA ALA A 177 -3.52 -11.18 -24.55
C ALA A 177 -3.92 -12.64 -24.87
N THR A 178 -4.17 -12.97 -26.14
CA THR A 178 -4.67 -14.30 -26.54
C THR A 178 -3.61 -15.41 -26.53
N ALA A 179 -2.32 -15.06 -26.42
CA ALA A 179 -1.21 -16.01 -26.40
C ALA A 179 -0.12 -15.68 -25.35
N VAL A 180 -0.44 -14.86 -24.34
CA VAL A 180 0.53 -14.44 -23.31
C VAL A 180 0.27 -15.20 -22.01
N GLU A 181 1.33 -15.71 -21.39
CA GLU A 181 1.27 -16.33 -20.07
C GLU A 181 0.79 -15.31 -19.01
N ARG A 182 -0.18 -15.71 -18.19
CA ARG A 182 -0.68 -14.89 -17.07
C ARG A 182 -0.05 -15.39 -15.78
N ILE A 183 0.82 -14.57 -15.20
CA ILE A 183 1.53 -14.89 -13.97
C ILE A 183 0.85 -14.15 -12.80
N PHE A 184 0.39 -14.91 -11.81
CA PHE A 184 -0.15 -14.41 -10.54
C PHE A 184 0.81 -14.81 -9.42
N PRO A 185 1.84 -14.00 -9.13
CA PRO A 185 2.78 -14.35 -8.08
C PRO A 185 2.07 -14.34 -6.73
N ILE A 186 2.30 -15.37 -5.90
CA ILE A 186 1.82 -15.36 -4.52
C ILE A 186 2.74 -14.51 -3.64
N ALA A 187 4.05 -14.76 -3.66
CA ALA A 187 5.03 -13.93 -2.94
C ALA A 187 6.14 -13.37 -3.83
N ALA A 188 6.36 -13.95 -5.02
CA ALA A 188 7.41 -13.65 -6.00
C ALA A 188 8.87 -13.85 -5.53
N THR A 189 9.20 -13.58 -4.27
CA THR A 189 10.56 -13.63 -3.69
C THR A 189 10.54 -14.33 -2.33
N GLY A 190 11.70 -14.84 -1.91
CA GLY A 190 11.85 -15.53 -0.62
C GLY A 190 11.53 -14.63 0.58
N GLU A 191 12.03 -13.39 0.61
CA GLU A 191 11.77 -12.48 1.74
C GLU A 191 10.29 -12.16 1.88
N ARG A 192 9.59 -11.92 0.76
CA ARG A 192 8.15 -11.69 0.76
C ARG A 192 7.35 -12.91 1.19
N PHE A 193 7.82 -14.11 0.87
CA PHE A 193 7.16 -15.33 1.31
C PHE A 193 7.24 -15.46 2.82
N VAL A 194 8.41 -15.20 3.40
CA VAL A 194 8.60 -15.17 4.86
C VAL A 194 7.75 -14.09 5.51
N LEU A 195 7.71 -12.87 4.96
CA LEU A 195 6.82 -11.79 5.44
C LEU A 195 5.35 -12.22 5.42
N THR A 196 4.93 -12.88 4.34
CA THR A 196 3.55 -13.35 4.17
C THR A 196 3.19 -14.37 5.24
N LEU A 197 4.05 -15.37 5.47
CA LEU A 197 3.84 -16.37 6.51
C LEU A 197 3.82 -15.72 7.90
N ALA A 198 4.79 -14.88 8.21
CA ALA A 198 4.86 -14.20 9.51
C ALA A 198 3.61 -13.34 9.78
N GLY A 199 3.16 -12.57 8.78
CA GLY A 199 1.97 -11.73 8.91
C GLY A 199 0.69 -12.52 9.17
N PHE A 200 0.42 -13.54 8.36
CA PHE A 200 -0.78 -14.38 8.57
C PHE A 200 -0.70 -15.21 9.85
N THR A 201 0.48 -15.75 10.20
CA THR A 201 0.66 -16.47 11.47
C THR A 201 0.36 -15.55 12.66
N ALA A 202 0.86 -14.31 12.66
CA ALA A 202 0.56 -13.35 13.72
C ALA A 202 -0.94 -13.08 13.85
N VAL A 203 -1.64 -12.89 12.73
CA VAL A 203 -3.10 -12.70 12.72
C VAL A 203 -3.83 -13.93 13.28
N VAL A 204 -3.49 -15.14 12.81
CA VAL A 204 -4.13 -16.39 13.25
C VAL A 204 -3.92 -16.63 14.75
N VAL A 205 -2.69 -16.43 15.24
CA VAL A 205 -2.37 -16.58 16.67
C VAL A 205 -3.18 -15.59 17.50
N ARG A 206 -3.23 -14.31 17.11
CA ARG A 206 -4.01 -13.30 17.84
C ARG A 206 -5.51 -13.56 17.83
N ILE A 207 -6.07 -14.07 16.73
CA ILE A 207 -7.48 -14.50 16.68
C ILE A 207 -7.72 -15.69 17.60
N ALA A 208 -6.77 -16.63 17.71
CA ALA A 208 -6.90 -17.77 18.61
C ALA A 208 -6.85 -17.31 20.08
N GLU A 209 -5.96 -16.38 20.43
CA GLU A 209 -5.84 -15.81 21.78
C GLU A 209 -7.08 -14.99 22.20
N GLU A 210 -7.73 -14.28 21.27
CA GLU A 210 -8.96 -13.53 21.57
C GLU A 210 -10.15 -14.43 21.93
N ARG A 211 -10.12 -15.70 21.54
CA ARG A 211 -11.19 -16.67 21.78
C ARG A 211 -11.03 -17.46 23.08
N TRP A 212 -9.90 -17.32 23.78
CA TRP A 212 -9.52 -18.07 24.97
C TRP A 212 -9.56 -17.16 26.20
#